data_AF-E1KPR9-F1
#
_entry.id   AF-E1KPR9-F1
#
_cell.length_a   1.000
_cell.length_b   1.000
_cell.length_c   1.000
_cell.angle_alpha   90.00
_cell.angle_beta   90.00
_cell.angle_gamma   90.00
#
_symmetry.space_group_name_H-M   'P 1'
#
loop_
_entity.id
_entity.type
_entity.pdbx_description
1 polymer ?
#
loop_
_entity_poly.entity_id
_entity_poly.type
_entity_poly.pdbx_seq_one_letter_code
_entity_poly.pdbx_strand_id
1 'polypeptide(L)'
;MPLGLSGKSPHLRVVFSAKTLCKPAPLPLFCYKKESAFSDLWTHKKNVAMDKQKVNTTSSMNSKGYSSSSHYRINPTAEKSEQVLAIKFVQWDVPPLESLCNSKVYILRVKLNRGECMSREEKNWLCEAVNSNTYFRTAVPLQGYRFDFFDVLKKYLVNQYGQWTEYYAPDRTSLRAYLYGRINQIVEIPKY
;
A
#
# COMPACT_ATOMS: atom_id res chain seq x y z
N MET A 1 -5.20 78.27 24.64
CA MET A 1 -5.53 77.43 23.46
C MET A 1 -4.28 76.60 23.15
N PRO A 2 -4.34 75.27 22.98
CA PRO A 2 -5.48 74.46 22.53
C PRO A 2 -5.98 73.40 23.52
N LEU A 3 -7.18 72.91 23.22
CA LEU A 3 -7.94 71.84 23.87
C LEU A 3 -7.50 70.47 23.34
N GLY A 4 -7.47 69.44 24.19
CA GLY A 4 -7.26 68.05 23.81
C GLY A 4 -8.08 67.11 24.69
N LEU A 5 -9.07 66.46 24.08
CA LEU A 5 -10.21 65.82 24.73
C LEU A 5 -9.89 64.44 25.33
N SER A 6 -10.49 64.23 26.50
CA SER A 6 -10.69 62.96 27.20
C SER A 6 -11.53 62.00 26.37
N GLY A 7 -11.05 60.77 26.15
CA GLY A 7 -11.79 59.68 25.51
C GLY A 7 -11.62 58.39 26.30
N LYS A 8 -12.62 58.07 27.11
CA LYS A 8 -12.71 56.84 27.90
C LYS A 8 -12.97 55.64 26.97
N SER A 9 -12.14 54.61 27.10
CA SER A 9 -12.26 53.33 26.39
C SER A 9 -13.45 52.52 26.94
N PRO A 10 -14.43 52.10 26.12
CA PRO A 10 -15.48 51.20 26.57
C PRO A 10 -15.03 49.74 26.49
N HIS A 11 -14.95 49.10 27.65
CA HIS A 11 -14.82 47.66 27.82
C HIS A 11 -16.03 46.95 27.18
N LEU A 12 -15.85 46.36 25.99
CA LEU A 12 -16.82 45.43 25.40
C LEU A 12 -16.77 44.09 26.16
N ARG A 13 -17.74 43.86 27.04
CA ARG A 13 -18.04 42.50 27.53
C ARG A 13 -18.95 41.82 26.51
N VAL A 14 -18.42 40.84 25.79
CA VAL A 14 -19.24 39.94 24.97
C VAL A 14 -19.86 38.90 25.90
N VAL A 15 -21.16 39.04 26.16
CA VAL A 15 -21.97 38.05 26.88
C VAL A 15 -22.48 37.04 25.86
N PHE A 16 -21.92 35.82 25.86
CA PHE A 16 -22.46 34.72 25.06
C PHE A 16 -23.71 34.15 25.73
N SER A 17 -24.87 34.43 25.16
CA SER A 17 -26.17 33.87 25.54
C SER A 17 -26.25 32.41 25.07
N ALA A 18 -26.37 31.48 26.02
CA ALA A 18 -26.66 30.08 25.74
C ALA A 18 -28.15 29.91 25.44
N LYS A 19 -28.53 29.83 24.16
CA LYS A 19 -29.78 29.22 23.67
C LYS A 19 -29.84 29.27 22.14
N THR A 20 -29.52 28.14 21.51
CA THR A 20 -30.25 27.51 20.38
C THR A 20 -29.48 26.25 19.98
N LEU A 21 -29.78 25.16 20.71
CA LEU A 21 -29.29 23.82 20.40
C LEU A 21 -30.08 23.27 19.22
N CYS A 22 -29.65 23.57 17.99
CA CYS A 22 -30.09 22.84 16.80
C CYS A 22 -29.20 21.59 16.68
N LYS A 23 -29.78 20.42 17.00
CA LYS A 23 -29.16 19.12 16.77
C LYS A 23 -29.01 18.89 15.25
N PRO A 24 -27.80 18.63 14.72
CA PRO A 24 -27.69 18.11 13.36
C PRO A 24 -28.15 16.64 13.36
N ALA A 25 -29.04 16.30 12.43
CA ALA A 25 -29.49 14.93 12.20
C ALA A 25 -28.29 14.03 11.80
N PRO A 26 -28.26 12.75 12.22
CA PRO A 26 -27.20 11.84 11.80
C PRO A 26 -27.34 11.55 10.31
N LEU A 27 -26.35 11.95 9.51
CA LEU A 27 -26.23 11.48 8.14
C LEU A 27 -25.98 9.96 8.16
N PRO A 28 -26.61 9.18 7.28
CA PRO A 28 -26.40 7.73 7.24
C PRO A 28 -24.93 7.43 6.91
N LEU A 29 -24.29 6.60 7.74
CA LEU A 29 -23.01 5.98 7.46
C LEU A 29 -23.15 5.15 6.19
N PHE A 30 -22.76 5.71 5.04
CA PHE A 30 -22.52 4.93 3.84
C PHE A 30 -21.15 4.25 4.03
N CYS A 31 -21.18 3.03 4.56
CA CYS A 31 -20.02 2.16 4.59
C CYS A 31 -19.61 1.84 3.15
N TYR A 32 -18.61 2.52 2.62
CA TYR A 32 -17.95 2.09 1.39
C TYR A 32 -17.14 0.83 1.70
N LYS A 33 -17.78 -0.33 1.52
CA LYS A 33 -17.11 -1.60 1.42
C LYS A 33 -16.32 -1.58 0.11
N LYS A 34 -15.02 -1.29 0.20
CA LYS A 34 -14.09 -1.39 -0.94
C LYS A 34 -13.82 -2.88 -1.16
N GLU A 35 -14.74 -3.56 -1.81
CA GLU A 35 -14.53 -4.92 -2.30
C GLU A 35 -13.55 -4.83 -3.48
N SER A 36 -12.30 -5.21 -3.22
CA SER A 36 -11.34 -5.47 -4.27
C SER A 36 -11.78 -6.72 -5.02
N ALA A 37 -12.48 -6.54 -6.14
CA ALA A 37 -12.80 -7.59 -7.10
C ALA A 37 -11.54 -8.05 -7.84
N PHE A 38 -10.61 -8.71 -7.13
CA PHE A 38 -9.53 -9.52 -7.71
C PHE A 38 -8.82 -10.33 -6.61
N SER A 39 -9.41 -11.43 -6.14
CA SER A 39 -8.71 -12.58 -5.53
C SER A 39 -9.62 -13.69 -4.99
N ASP A 40 -10.76 -13.99 -5.63
CA ASP A 40 -11.60 -15.15 -5.24
C ASP A 40 -11.55 -16.29 -6.26
N LEU A 41 -10.37 -16.53 -6.83
CA LEU A 41 -10.15 -17.68 -7.71
C LEU A 41 -8.99 -18.54 -7.20
N TRP A 42 -9.14 -19.09 -5.99
CA TRP A 42 -8.51 -20.35 -5.57
C TRP A 42 -8.96 -20.69 -4.14
N THR A 43 -9.99 -21.53 -4.02
CA THR A 43 -10.21 -22.56 -2.98
C THR A 43 -11.66 -23.07 -3.01
N HIS A 44 -12.18 -23.44 -4.18
CA HIS A 44 -13.30 -24.39 -4.21
C HIS A 44 -12.74 -25.80 -3.99
N LYS A 45 -12.60 -26.17 -2.72
CA LYS A 45 -12.43 -27.55 -2.27
C LYS A 45 -13.73 -28.30 -2.55
N LYS A 46 -13.82 -28.95 -3.72
CA LYS A 46 -14.90 -29.89 -4.04
C LYS A 46 -14.70 -31.15 -3.21
N ASN A 47 -15.57 -31.38 -2.25
CA ASN A 47 -15.71 -32.68 -1.61
C ASN A 47 -16.37 -33.63 -2.62
N VAL A 48 -15.58 -34.50 -3.23
CA VAL A 48 -16.08 -35.58 -4.08
C VAL A 48 -16.58 -36.69 -3.16
N ALA A 49 -17.88 -36.98 -3.22
CA ALA A 49 -18.49 -38.13 -2.56
C ALA A 49 -17.96 -39.42 -3.21
N MET A 50 -17.43 -40.32 -2.39
CA MET A 50 -16.96 -41.64 -2.82
C MET A 50 -18.17 -42.55 -3.02
N ASP A 51 -18.54 -42.78 -4.27
CA ASP A 51 -19.49 -43.85 -4.60
C ASP A 51 -18.74 -45.19 -4.68
N LYS A 52 -19.25 -46.21 -3.99
CA LYS A 52 -18.62 -47.52 -3.91
C LYS A 52 -18.94 -48.31 -5.19
N GLN A 53 -18.07 -48.21 -6.18
CA GLN A 53 -18.14 -49.12 -7.32
C GLN A 53 -17.48 -50.48 -7.03
N LYS A 54 -18.28 -51.50 -7.33
CA LYS A 54 -18.09 -52.93 -7.14
C LYS A 54 -17.29 -53.51 -8.31
N VAL A 55 -16.08 -53.97 -8.00
CA VAL A 55 -15.30 -55.12 -8.54
C VAL A 55 -15.49 -55.54 -10.00
N ASN A 56 -14.38 -55.64 -10.73
CA ASN A 56 -13.97 -56.85 -11.47
C ASN A 56 -12.50 -56.80 -11.92
N THR A 57 -11.70 -57.68 -11.31
CA THR A 57 -10.32 -57.99 -11.68
C THR A 57 -10.29 -58.83 -12.96
N THR A 58 -9.59 -58.36 -13.99
CA THR A 58 -8.92 -59.24 -14.98
C THR A 58 -7.68 -58.55 -15.53
N SER A 59 -6.56 -59.25 -15.40
CA SER A 59 -5.19 -58.93 -15.79
C SER A 59 -4.96 -58.83 -17.30
N SER A 60 -4.07 -57.92 -17.73
CA SER A 60 -3.30 -58.11 -18.95
C SER A 60 -1.95 -57.38 -18.84
N MET A 61 -0.87 -58.08 -19.18
CA MET A 61 0.52 -57.69 -18.97
C MET A 61 1.06 -56.81 -20.12
N ASN A 62 2.15 -56.09 -19.80
CA ASN A 62 3.25 -55.67 -20.68
C ASN A 62 3.05 -54.41 -21.56
N SER A 63 3.76 -53.33 -21.22
CA SER A 63 4.97 -52.94 -21.97
C SER A 63 5.73 -51.78 -21.33
N LYS A 64 7.05 -51.95 -21.34
CA LYS A 64 8.17 -51.10 -20.90
C LYS A 64 7.98 -49.59 -21.11
N GLY A 65 8.41 -48.85 -20.08
CA GLY A 65 8.35 -47.40 -20.05
C GLY A 65 9.34 -46.70 -20.97
N TYR A 66 8.89 -45.56 -21.47
CA TYR A 66 9.70 -44.38 -21.70
C TYR A 66 8.90 -43.20 -21.14
N SER A 67 9.19 -42.80 -19.91
CA SER A 67 8.71 -41.51 -19.42
C SER A 67 9.55 -40.45 -20.11
N SER A 68 9.10 -39.95 -21.26
CA SER A 68 9.59 -38.69 -21.84
C SER A 68 9.13 -37.54 -20.94
N SER A 69 9.73 -37.45 -19.76
CA SER A 69 9.63 -36.28 -18.90
C SER A 69 10.50 -35.20 -19.52
N SER A 70 9.91 -34.39 -20.39
CA SER A 70 10.45 -33.09 -20.76
C SER A 70 10.36 -32.16 -19.55
N HIS A 71 11.16 -32.45 -18.52
CA HIS A 71 11.49 -31.47 -17.50
C HIS A 71 12.19 -30.32 -18.22
N TYR A 72 11.50 -29.20 -18.33
CA TYR A 72 12.13 -27.92 -18.64
C TYR A 72 13.29 -27.75 -17.66
N ARG A 73 14.51 -28.01 -18.15
CA ARG A 73 15.74 -27.52 -17.52
C ARG A 73 15.67 -26.01 -17.65
N ILE A 74 15.15 -25.36 -16.62
CA ILE A 74 15.39 -23.93 -16.44
C ILE A 74 16.87 -23.83 -16.14
N ASN A 75 17.66 -23.45 -17.15
CA ASN A 75 19.01 -22.98 -16.92
C ASN A 75 18.89 -21.77 -15.99
N PRO A 76 19.49 -21.78 -14.78
CA PRO A 76 19.65 -20.55 -14.06
C PRO A 76 20.75 -19.80 -14.79
N THR A 77 20.39 -19.02 -15.80
CA THR A 77 21.27 -17.96 -16.25
C THR A 77 21.44 -17.09 -15.01
N ALA A 78 22.63 -17.18 -14.40
CA ALA A 78 23.05 -16.30 -13.34
C ALA A 78 23.27 -14.91 -13.96
N GLU A 79 22.16 -14.31 -14.39
CA GLU A 79 22.07 -12.89 -14.68
C GLU A 79 22.15 -12.24 -13.32
N LYS A 80 23.37 -11.77 -13.02
CA LYS A 80 23.69 -10.73 -12.05
C LYS A 80 22.47 -9.82 -11.93
N SER A 81 21.67 -10.02 -10.89
CA SER A 81 20.30 -9.51 -10.81
C SER A 81 20.28 -8.01 -11.12
N GLU A 82 19.95 -7.64 -12.35
CA GLU A 82 19.67 -6.26 -12.71
C GLU A 82 18.44 -5.90 -11.90
N GLN A 83 18.67 -5.19 -10.80
CA GLN A 83 17.59 -4.80 -9.91
C GLN A 83 16.66 -3.89 -10.70
N VAL A 84 15.51 -4.44 -11.09
CA VAL A 84 14.51 -3.77 -11.91
C VAL A 84 14.16 -2.44 -11.22
N LEU A 85 14.50 -1.33 -11.89
CA LEU A 85 14.22 0.02 -11.39
C LEU A 85 12.72 0.29 -11.38
N ALA A 86 12.05 -0.06 -12.46
CA ALA A 86 10.62 0.11 -12.59
C ALA A 86 10.01 -0.89 -13.56
N ILE A 87 8.74 -1.22 -13.35
CA ILE A 87 7.96 -2.10 -14.21
C ILE A 87 6.91 -1.24 -14.92
N LYS A 88 6.87 -1.28 -16.26
CA LYS A 88 5.78 -0.65 -17.02
C LYS A 88 4.48 -1.44 -16.73
N PHE A 89 3.47 -0.79 -16.15
CA PHE A 89 2.19 -1.44 -15.84
C PHE A 89 1.08 -1.08 -16.82
N VAL A 90 1.37 -0.16 -17.72
CA VAL A 90 0.44 0.44 -18.67
C VAL A 90 0.62 -0.18 -20.06
N GLN A 91 -0.47 -0.32 -20.82
CA GLN A 91 -0.46 -0.95 -22.14
C GLN A 91 -0.01 -0.01 -23.28
N TRP A 92 -0.32 1.29 -23.21
CA TRP A 92 0.05 2.24 -24.26
C TRP A 92 1.53 2.62 -24.23
N ASP A 93 2.00 3.34 -25.26
CA ASP A 93 3.38 3.80 -25.36
C ASP A 93 3.70 4.84 -24.29
N VAL A 94 4.83 4.63 -23.63
CA VAL A 94 5.30 5.43 -22.51
C VAL A 94 6.72 5.90 -22.84
N PRO A 95 7.10 7.13 -22.45
CA PRO A 95 8.48 7.60 -22.58
C PRO A 95 9.52 6.63 -21.98
N PRO A 96 10.78 6.66 -22.47
CA PRO A 96 11.83 5.80 -21.95
C PRO A 96 12.10 6.09 -20.46
N LEU A 97 12.45 5.06 -19.68
CA LEU A 97 12.66 5.19 -18.24
C LEU A 97 13.71 6.26 -17.86
N GLU A 98 14.70 6.49 -18.73
CA GLU A 98 15.72 7.52 -18.56
C GLU A 98 15.15 8.94 -18.52
N SER A 99 13.99 9.20 -19.13
CA SER A 99 13.34 10.51 -19.05
C SER A 99 12.87 10.84 -17.63
N LEU A 100 12.72 9.83 -16.78
CA LEU A 100 12.35 9.96 -15.37
C LEU A 100 13.55 10.16 -14.44
N CYS A 101 14.77 10.29 -14.96
CA CYS A 101 15.99 10.40 -14.16
C CYS A 101 15.98 11.53 -13.13
N ASN A 102 15.26 12.61 -13.43
CA ASN A 102 15.13 13.78 -12.56
C ASN A 102 14.04 13.62 -11.48
N SER A 103 13.25 12.53 -11.53
CA SER A 103 12.18 12.30 -10.57
C SER A 103 12.72 11.76 -9.25
N LYS A 104 12.10 12.18 -8.13
CA LYS A 104 12.48 11.71 -6.80
C LYS A 104 12.38 10.19 -6.67
N VAL A 105 11.36 9.57 -7.26
CA VAL A 105 11.14 8.11 -7.21
C VAL A 105 12.29 7.36 -7.87
N TYR A 106 12.71 7.81 -9.06
CA TYR A 106 13.79 7.20 -9.81
C TYR A 106 15.11 7.30 -9.06
N ILE A 107 15.47 8.51 -8.60
CA ILE A 107 16.70 8.75 -7.85
C ILE A 107 16.73 7.87 -6.59
N LEU A 108 15.61 7.79 -5.87
CA LEU A 108 15.50 6.98 -4.66
C LEU A 108 15.68 5.49 -4.96
N ARG A 109 15.10 4.98 -6.04
CA ARG A 109 15.26 3.57 -6.42
C ARG A 109 16.70 3.25 -6.81
N VAL A 110 17.34 4.11 -7.61
CA VAL A 110 18.76 3.95 -7.96
C VAL A 110 19.64 3.96 -6.71
N LYS A 111 19.35 4.84 -5.75
CA LYS A 111 20.05 4.94 -4.47
C LYS A 111 19.93 3.67 -3.64
N LEU A 112 18.72 3.12 -3.51
CA LEU A 112 18.49 1.84 -2.81
C LEU A 112 19.19 0.68 -3.48
N ASN A 113 19.21 0.64 -4.82
CA ASN A 113 19.90 -0.41 -5.55
C ASN A 113 21.42 -0.39 -5.34
N ARG A 114 22.00 0.78 -5.01
CA ARG A 114 23.41 0.93 -4.62
C ARG A 114 23.68 0.50 -3.17
N GLY A 115 22.64 0.18 -2.39
CA GLY A 115 22.76 -0.13 -0.97
C GLY A 115 22.94 1.10 -0.07
N GLU A 116 22.66 2.31 -0.59
CA GLU A 116 22.76 3.53 0.20
C GLU A 116 21.56 3.69 1.15
N CYS A 117 21.82 4.26 2.33
CA CYS A 117 20.78 4.57 3.31
C CYS A 117 19.95 5.79 2.88
N MET A 118 18.64 5.72 3.06
CA MET A 118 17.74 6.85 2.81
C MET A 118 17.78 7.87 3.95
N SER A 119 17.68 9.16 3.61
CA SER A 119 17.54 10.26 4.55
C SER A 119 16.16 10.29 5.22
N ARG A 120 15.99 11.10 6.26
CA ARG A 120 14.69 11.24 6.95
C ARG A 120 13.63 11.83 6.01
N GLU A 121 14.01 12.80 5.20
CA GLU A 121 13.14 13.49 4.25
C GLU A 121 12.67 12.52 3.16
N GLU A 122 13.59 11.71 2.63
CA GLU A 122 13.29 10.67 1.64
C GLU A 122 12.33 9.62 2.21
N LYS A 123 12.53 9.19 3.46
CA LYS A 123 11.63 8.26 4.16
C LYS A 123 10.23 8.82 4.35
N ASN A 124 10.12 10.10 4.77
CA ASN A 124 8.84 10.76 4.95
C ASN A 124 8.11 10.90 3.61
N TRP A 125 8.82 11.36 2.58
CA TRP A 125 8.28 11.50 1.24
C TRP A 125 7.84 10.16 0.65
N LEU A 126 8.63 9.09 0.83
CA LEU A 126 8.26 7.74 0.35
C LEU A 126 6.99 7.23 1.05
N CYS A 127 6.89 7.43 2.37
CA CYS A 127 5.69 7.07 3.14
C CYS A 127 4.45 7.79 2.59
N GLU A 128 4.56 9.08 2.30
CA GLU A 128 3.46 9.85 1.72
C GLU A 128 3.13 9.39 0.29
N ALA A 129 4.12 9.21 -0.58
CA ALA A 129 3.93 8.82 -1.98
C ALA A 129 3.29 7.43 -2.14
N VAL A 130 3.62 6.50 -1.25
CA VAL A 130 3.06 5.14 -1.27
C VAL A 130 1.62 5.12 -0.75
N ASN A 131 1.31 5.86 0.32
CA ASN A 131 -0.02 5.82 0.92
C ASN A 131 -1.02 6.82 0.29
N SER A 132 -0.54 7.85 -0.41
CA SER A 132 -1.38 8.81 -1.14
C SER A 132 -1.91 8.27 -2.47
N ASN A 133 -1.27 7.21 -3.02
CA ASN A 133 -1.69 6.64 -4.28
C ASN A 133 -2.84 5.62 -4.10
N THR A 134 -3.63 5.42 -5.13
CA THR A 134 -4.80 4.54 -5.12
C THR A 134 -4.57 3.19 -5.78
N TYR A 135 -3.43 3.02 -6.47
CA TYR A 135 -3.14 1.89 -7.35
C TYR A 135 -2.39 0.76 -6.64
N PHE A 136 -1.34 1.09 -5.88
CA PHE A 136 -0.40 0.11 -5.35
C PHE A 136 -0.09 0.38 -3.87
N ARG A 137 -0.11 -0.69 -3.06
CA ARG A 137 0.16 -0.57 -1.62
C ARG A 137 1.65 -0.50 -1.25
N THR A 138 2.53 -0.93 -2.15
CA THR A 138 3.97 -1.11 -1.87
C THR A 138 4.86 -0.44 -2.92
N ALA A 139 4.27 0.33 -3.81
CA ALA A 139 4.93 0.88 -4.98
C ALA A 139 4.43 2.28 -5.27
N VAL A 140 5.26 3.09 -5.94
CA VAL A 140 4.89 4.43 -6.39
C VAL A 140 4.71 4.41 -7.91
N PRO A 141 3.51 4.70 -8.43
CA PRO A 141 3.30 4.84 -9.87
C PRO A 141 3.78 6.22 -10.36
N LEU A 142 4.49 6.25 -11.48
CA LEU A 142 4.91 7.48 -12.15
C LEU A 142 5.00 7.29 -13.67
N GLN A 143 4.27 8.11 -14.43
CA GLN A 143 4.24 8.09 -15.91
C GLN A 143 4.06 6.67 -16.50
N GLY A 144 3.15 5.85 -15.95
CA GLY A 144 2.89 4.49 -16.46
C GLY A 144 3.92 3.43 -16.05
N TYR A 145 4.93 3.82 -15.27
CA TYR A 145 5.84 2.91 -14.57
C TYR A 145 5.43 2.74 -13.10
N ARG A 146 5.77 1.58 -12.56
CA ARG A 146 5.60 1.21 -11.15
C ARG A 146 6.98 0.99 -10.56
N PHE A 147 7.32 1.77 -9.54
CA PHE A 147 8.56 1.63 -8.78
C PHE A 147 8.26 0.88 -7.48
N ASP A 148 8.77 -0.35 -7.36
CA ASP A 148 8.56 -1.18 -6.18
C ASP A 148 9.52 -0.83 -5.05
N PHE A 149 8.99 -0.74 -3.83
CA PHE A 149 9.77 -0.49 -2.60
C PHE A 149 9.46 -1.54 -1.52
N PHE A 150 9.05 -2.73 -1.95
CA PHE A 150 8.67 -3.81 -1.03
C PHE A 150 9.85 -4.28 -0.17
N ASP A 151 11.08 -4.18 -0.66
CA ASP A 151 12.32 -4.41 0.09
C ASP A 151 12.41 -3.53 1.35
N VAL A 152 12.12 -2.24 1.20
CA VAL A 152 12.29 -1.22 2.24
C VAL A 152 11.06 -1.07 3.14
N LEU A 153 9.86 -1.18 2.58
CA LEU A 153 8.62 -0.86 3.28
C LEU A 153 8.23 -1.96 4.27
N LYS A 154 7.82 -1.57 5.48
CA LYS A 154 7.23 -2.47 6.48
C LYS A 154 5.72 -2.29 6.54
N LYS A 155 5.01 -3.33 6.97
CA LYS A 155 3.57 -3.29 7.17
C LYS A 155 3.26 -2.86 8.60
N TYR A 156 2.43 -1.83 8.75
CA TYR A 156 1.98 -1.32 10.03
C TYR A 156 0.45 -1.37 10.11
N LEU A 157 -0.06 -1.74 11.28
CA LEU A 157 -1.46 -1.63 11.61
C LEU A 157 -1.63 -0.50 12.62
N VAL A 158 -2.44 0.49 12.29
CA VAL A 158 -2.63 1.69 13.11
C VAL A 158 -4.06 1.75 13.62
N ASN A 159 -4.21 1.92 14.93
CA ASN A 159 -5.49 2.20 15.57
C ASN A 159 -5.66 3.71 15.75
N GLN A 160 -6.57 4.28 14.98
CA GLN A 160 -7.00 5.68 15.09
C GLN A 160 -8.51 5.70 15.35
N TYR A 161 -8.92 6.38 16.43
CA TYR A 161 -10.32 6.56 16.78
C TYR A 161 -11.14 5.25 16.88
N GLY A 162 -10.50 4.13 17.24
CA GLY A 162 -11.14 2.82 17.35
C GLY A 162 -11.21 2.03 16.03
N GLN A 163 -10.66 2.58 14.94
CA GLN A 163 -10.56 1.90 13.64
C GLN A 163 -9.12 1.43 13.40
N TRP A 164 -8.97 0.21 12.90
CA TRP A 164 -7.68 -0.35 12.50
C TRP A 164 -7.48 -0.21 10.99
N THR A 165 -6.39 0.46 10.62
CA THR A 165 -6.04 0.69 9.21
C THR A 165 -4.63 0.17 8.92
N GLU A 166 -4.48 -0.48 7.77
CA GLU A 166 -3.18 -0.96 7.28
C GLU A 166 -2.44 0.14 6.53
N TYR A 167 -1.17 0.33 6.84
CA TYR A 167 -0.27 1.26 6.18
C TYR A 167 1.07 0.60 5.85
N TYR A 168 1.70 1.08 4.77
CA TYR A 168 3.07 0.71 4.43
C TYR A 168 3.99 1.91 4.63
N ALA A 169 5.06 1.73 5.39
CA ALA A 169 6.02 2.80 5.67
C ALA A 169 7.42 2.23 5.87
N PRO A 170 8.49 3.00 5.57
CA PRO A 170 9.85 2.56 5.85
C PRO A 170 10.11 2.46 7.36
N ASP A 171 9.67 3.46 8.13
CA ASP A 171 9.80 3.50 9.59
C ASP A 171 8.47 3.90 10.27
N ARG A 172 8.33 3.55 11.56
CA ARG A 172 7.24 4.05 12.42
C ARG A 172 7.21 5.58 12.51
N THR A 173 8.38 6.23 12.47
CA THR A 173 8.47 7.70 12.57
C THR A 173 7.91 8.40 11.34
N SER A 174 8.23 7.92 10.13
CA SER A 174 7.66 8.47 8.89
C SER A 174 6.15 8.26 8.85
N LEU A 175 5.66 7.12 9.35
CA LEU A 175 4.22 6.87 9.46
C LEU A 175 3.53 7.85 10.41
N ARG A 176 4.14 8.17 11.55
CA ARG A 176 3.62 9.20 12.47
C ARG A 176 3.65 10.61 11.88
N ALA A 177 4.63 10.90 11.01
CA ALA A 177 4.68 12.19 10.32
C ALA A 177 3.57 12.32 9.27
N TYR A 178 3.24 11.21 8.59
CA TYR A 178 2.15 11.14 7.62
C TYR A 178 0.76 11.16 8.30
N LEU A 179 0.60 10.44 9.40
CA LEU A 179 -0.67 10.33 10.11
C LEU A 179 -0.86 11.50 11.08
N TYR A 180 -1.79 12.39 10.74
CA TYR A 180 -2.17 13.49 11.61
C TYR A 180 -3.14 13.02 12.72
N GLY A 181 -3.04 13.69 13.88
CA GLY A 181 -3.97 13.49 15.00
C GLY A 181 -3.51 12.48 16.04
N ARG A 182 -4.47 12.07 16.90
CA ARG A 182 -4.19 11.19 18.04
C ARG A 182 -4.22 9.74 17.61
N ILE A 183 -3.06 9.10 17.71
CA ILE A 183 -2.90 7.66 17.43
C ILE A 183 -2.93 6.90 18.74
N ASN A 184 -3.79 5.89 18.84
CA ASN A 184 -3.90 5.05 20.04
C ASN A 184 -2.77 4.02 20.06
N GLN A 185 -2.63 3.25 18.98
CA GLN A 185 -1.68 2.15 18.88
C GLN A 185 -1.13 2.02 17.46
N ILE A 186 0.13 1.59 17.35
CA ILE A 186 0.79 1.23 16.08
C ILE A 186 1.47 -0.10 16.31
N VAL A 187 1.13 -1.09 15.49
CA VAL A 187 1.69 -2.44 15.53
C VAL A 187 2.44 -2.68 14.23
N GLU A 188 3.71 -3.09 14.32
CA GLU A 188 4.49 -3.56 13.17
C GLU A 188 4.20 -5.02 12.92
N ILE A 189 3.92 -5.39 11.67
CA ILE A 189 3.70 -6.78 11.27
C ILE A 189 5.00 -7.27 10.61
N PRO A 190 5.66 -8.29 11.16
CA PRO A 190 6.87 -8.85 10.57
C PRO A 190 6.56 -9.50 9.21
N LYS A 191 7.52 -9.43 8.28
CA LYS A 191 7.47 -10.18 7.03
C LYS A 191 8.03 -11.58 7.32
N TYR A 192 7.24 -12.61 7.04
CA TYR A 192 7.62 -14.01 7.20
C TYR A 192 8.42 -14.51 6.02
#